data_AF-A0A8W7PNQ5-F1
#
_entry.id   AF-A0A8W7PNQ5-F1
#
_cell.length_a   1.000
_cell.length_b   1.000
_cell.length_c   1.000
_cell.angle_alpha   90.00
_cell.angle_beta   90.00
_cell.angle_gamma   90.00
#
_symmetry.space_group_name_H-M   'P 1'
#
loop_
_entity.id
_entity.type
_entity.pdbx_description
1 polymer ?
#
loop_
_entity_poly.entity_id
_entity_poly.type
_entity_poly.pdbx_seq_one_letter_code
_entity_poly.pdbx_strand_id
1 'polypeptide(L)'
;MLRYRGVKQALDAVSRLDAFPKVKEEFVQPTRVGGTLSLISRLVIVFLIYHEVTYYLDSRLVFTFVPDTDLQLKLKVHIDLTVAMPCKSIGADILDSTNQNVFSFGILQEEDTWFELCPSQRVHFDYMQHHNSYLRNEYHSIAEILYKSDHAVVYSMPERVIIPEKPHDACRIHGVLTLNKVAGNFHITVGKTIHFSRGHIHLNSIFANTQTNFSHRINRFSFGDHTAGIIHPLEGDEKLFDNGQVMMQYFIEVVPTDVQKFYSHSKTYQYTVRENLQLIGE
;
A
#
# COMPACT_ATOMS: atom_id res chain seq x y z
N MET A 1 -33.69 -12.45 48.16
CA MET A 1 -32.29 -12.88 48.36
C MET A 1 -31.95 -13.97 47.35
N LEU A 2 -31.39 -13.60 46.20
CA LEU A 2 -31.05 -14.52 45.11
C LEU A 2 -29.74 -15.25 45.45
N ARG A 3 -29.87 -16.52 45.86
CA ARG A 3 -28.75 -17.41 46.19
C ARG A 3 -28.10 -17.87 44.88
N TYR A 4 -26.95 -17.28 44.56
CA TYR A 4 -26.17 -17.54 43.34
C TYR A 4 -25.73 -19.01 43.27
N ARG A 5 -26.41 -19.81 42.43
CA ARG A 5 -26.29 -21.29 42.35
C ARG A 5 -25.08 -21.80 41.57
N GLY A 6 -24.35 -20.91 40.88
CA GLY A 6 -23.23 -21.28 40.00
C GLY A 6 -21.95 -21.74 40.73
N VAL A 7 -21.73 -21.30 41.97
CA VAL A 7 -20.49 -21.59 42.72
C VAL A 7 -20.33 -23.09 43.01
N LYS A 8 -21.43 -23.81 43.30
CA LYS A 8 -21.38 -25.25 43.62
C LYS A 8 -20.99 -26.12 42.42
N GLN A 9 -21.44 -25.78 41.22
CA GLN A 9 -21.08 -26.53 40.01
C GLN A 9 -19.62 -26.28 39.61
N ALA A 10 -19.12 -25.05 39.76
CA ALA A 10 -17.72 -24.73 39.52
C ALA A 10 -16.78 -25.46 40.51
N LEU A 11 -17.17 -25.55 41.79
CA LEU A 11 -16.42 -26.29 42.80
C LEU A 11 -16.31 -27.79 42.49
N ASP A 12 -17.38 -28.42 42.02
CA ASP A 12 -17.37 -29.85 41.65
C ASP A 12 -16.51 -30.11 40.41
N ALA A 13 -16.53 -29.19 39.42
CA ALA A 13 -15.69 -29.29 38.23
C ALA A 13 -14.19 -29.13 38.55
N VAL A 14 -13.83 -28.20 39.43
CA VAL A 14 -12.44 -28.00 39.88
C VAL A 14 -11.95 -29.20 40.69
N SER A 15 -12.82 -29.82 41.48
CA SER A 15 -12.46 -31.01 42.28
C SER A 15 -12.15 -32.24 41.42
N ARG A 16 -12.64 -32.31 40.18
CA ARG A 16 -12.36 -33.43 39.25
C ARG A 16 -11.07 -33.26 38.46
N LEU A 17 -10.50 -32.05 38.44
CA LEU A 17 -9.24 -31.73 37.76
C LEU A 17 -8.01 -31.89 38.67
N ASP A 18 -8.23 -32.23 39.94
CA ASP A 18 -7.16 -32.40 40.93
C ASP A 18 -6.65 -33.85 40.89
N ALA A 19 -5.44 -34.05 40.33
CA ALA A 19 -4.87 -35.37 40.07
C ALA A 19 -4.26 -36.06 41.31
N PHE A 20 -4.25 -35.40 42.47
CA PHE A 20 -3.56 -35.88 43.68
C PHE A 20 -4.53 -36.23 44.82
N PRO A 21 -4.31 -37.36 45.53
CA PRO A 21 -5.13 -37.72 46.68
C PRO A 21 -4.93 -36.72 47.83
N LYS A 22 -6.02 -36.10 48.29
CA LYS A 22 -5.99 -35.13 49.39
C LYS A 22 -5.70 -35.81 50.71
N VAL A 23 -4.81 -35.20 51.51
CA VAL A 23 -4.47 -35.67 52.85
C VAL A 23 -5.68 -35.50 53.77
N LYS A 24 -5.91 -36.45 54.69
CA LYS A 24 -7.01 -36.38 55.67
C LYS A 24 -6.89 -35.10 56.50
N GLU A 25 -8.01 -34.42 56.75
CA GLU A 25 -8.06 -33.10 57.41
C GLU A 25 -7.43 -33.09 58.82
N GLU A 26 -7.38 -34.24 59.49
CA GLU A 26 -6.76 -34.43 60.82
C GLU A 26 -5.25 -34.16 60.85
N PHE A 27 -4.56 -34.26 59.70
CA PHE A 27 -3.11 -34.02 59.60
C PHE A 27 -2.76 -32.65 59.02
N VAL A 28 -3.75 -31.77 58.81
CA VAL A 28 -3.57 -30.46 58.18
C VAL A 28 -3.84 -29.35 59.20
N GLN A 29 -2.81 -28.62 59.60
CA GLN A 29 -2.97 -27.42 60.44
C GLN A 29 -2.99 -26.15 59.58
N PRO A 30 -4.16 -25.51 59.37
CA PRO A 30 -4.22 -24.28 58.59
C PRO A 30 -3.61 -23.12 59.39
N THR A 31 -2.47 -22.61 58.93
CA THR A 31 -1.87 -21.40 59.50
C THR A 31 -2.40 -20.16 58.78
N ARG A 32 -2.88 -19.15 59.53
CA ARG A 32 -3.38 -17.89 58.95
C ARG A 32 -2.33 -17.20 58.08
N VAL A 33 -1.05 -17.28 58.49
CA VAL A 33 0.10 -16.69 57.77
C VAL A 33 0.44 -17.49 56.50
N GLY A 34 0.39 -18.83 56.53
CA GLY A 34 0.62 -19.66 55.35
C GLY A 34 -0.47 -19.50 54.29
N GLY A 35 -1.73 -19.34 54.74
CA GLY A 35 -2.87 -19.06 53.86
C GLY A 35 -2.79 -17.71 53.16
N THR A 36 -2.43 -16.63 53.86
CA THR A 36 -2.27 -15.30 53.25
C THR A 36 -1.09 -15.26 52.28
N LEU A 37 0.04 -15.88 52.64
CA LEU A 37 1.20 -15.98 51.76
C LEU A 37 0.87 -16.74 50.46
N SER A 38 0.10 -17.83 50.56
CA SER A 38 -0.34 -18.62 49.40
C SER A 38 -1.31 -17.85 48.49
N LEU A 39 -2.16 -16.97 49.06
CA LEU A 39 -3.05 -16.12 48.28
C LEU A 39 -2.26 -15.04 47.52
N ILE A 40 -1.31 -14.39 48.20
CA ILE A 40 -0.44 -13.38 47.59
C ILE A 40 0.41 -14.01 46.48
N SER A 41 1.02 -15.17 46.71
CA SER A 41 1.82 -15.85 45.70
C SER A 41 0.98 -16.24 44.48
N ARG A 42 -0.24 -16.74 44.68
CA ARG A 42 -1.17 -17.05 43.58
C ARG A 42 -1.55 -15.81 42.77
N LEU A 43 -1.80 -14.68 43.44
CA LEU A 43 -2.08 -13.40 42.76
C LEU A 43 -0.90 -12.92 41.93
N VAL A 44 0.32 -12.99 42.47
CA VAL A 44 1.55 -12.61 41.75
C VAL A 44 1.77 -13.54 40.55
N ILE A 45 1.58 -14.84 40.70
CA ILE A 45 1.71 -15.81 39.59
C ILE A 45 0.70 -15.49 38.48
N VAL A 46 -0.57 -15.24 38.83
CA VAL A 46 -1.59 -14.87 37.82
C VAL A 46 -1.26 -13.55 37.13
N PHE A 47 -0.76 -12.56 37.87
CA PHE A 47 -0.32 -11.28 37.30
C PHE A 47 0.86 -11.46 36.33
N LEU A 48 1.86 -12.26 36.70
CA LEU A 48 3.00 -12.56 35.83
C LEU A 48 2.57 -13.34 34.58
N ILE A 49 1.72 -14.35 34.73
CA ILE A 49 1.17 -15.10 33.58
C ILE A 49 0.40 -14.16 32.66
N TYR A 50 -0.43 -13.28 33.20
CA TYR A 50 -1.16 -12.30 32.39
C TYR A 50 -0.20 -11.41 31.60
N HIS A 51 0.84 -10.87 32.25
CA HIS A 51 1.83 -10.04 31.58
C HIS A 51 2.63 -10.78 30.51
N GLU A 52 3.13 -11.99 30.83
CA GLU A 52 3.86 -12.82 29.87
C GLU A 52 2.97 -13.22 28.68
N VAL A 53 1.70 -13.55 28.91
CA VAL A 53 0.76 -13.86 27.82
C VAL A 53 0.52 -12.62 26.96
N THR A 54 0.29 -11.44 27.57
CA THR A 54 0.14 -10.21 26.78
C THR A 54 1.40 -9.84 26.02
N TYR A 55 2.58 -10.07 26.60
CA TYR A 55 3.87 -9.80 25.95
C TYR A 55 4.15 -10.79 24.82
N TYR A 56 3.86 -12.07 25.01
CA TYR A 56 4.00 -13.10 23.97
C TYR A 56 3.04 -12.88 22.81
N LEU A 57 1.85 -12.37 23.07
CA LEU A 57 0.87 -12.01 22.05
C LEU A 57 1.16 -10.67 21.37
N ASP A 58 2.01 -9.83 21.94
CA ASP A 58 2.45 -8.59 21.29
C ASP A 58 3.46 -8.93 20.18
N SER A 59 3.09 -8.64 18.94
CA SER A 59 3.96 -8.83 17.80
C SER A 59 4.79 -7.57 17.58
N ARG A 60 6.12 -7.67 17.65
CA ARG A 60 7.01 -6.56 17.27
C ARG A 60 7.47 -6.73 15.84
N LEU A 61 7.42 -5.65 15.06
CA LEU A 61 8.00 -5.65 13.71
C LEU A 61 9.53 -5.57 13.78
N VAL A 62 10.19 -6.45 13.05
CA VAL A 62 11.64 -6.46 12.90
C VAL A 62 11.96 -6.39 11.41
N PHE A 63 12.73 -5.37 11.02
CA PHE A 63 13.17 -5.19 9.63
C PHE A 63 14.54 -5.85 9.45
N THR A 64 14.63 -6.82 8.57
CA THR A 64 15.88 -7.52 8.22
C THR A 64 16.12 -7.46 6.72
N PHE A 65 17.37 -7.23 6.32
CA PHE A 65 17.76 -7.25 4.92
C PHE A 65 18.29 -8.63 4.53
N VAL A 66 17.73 -9.19 3.47
CA VAL A 66 18.12 -10.49 2.92
C VAL A 66 18.36 -10.32 1.42
N PRO A 67 19.36 -11.01 0.82
CA PRO A 67 19.54 -11.00 -0.62
C PRO A 67 18.29 -11.50 -1.33
N ASP A 68 17.90 -10.78 -2.37
CA ASP A 68 16.77 -11.15 -3.22
C ASP A 68 17.18 -12.26 -4.20
N THR A 69 16.63 -13.45 -4.00
CA THR A 69 16.88 -14.62 -4.86
C THR A 69 15.90 -14.72 -6.03
N ASP A 70 14.82 -13.95 -6.02
CA ASP A 70 13.70 -14.10 -6.95
C ASP A 70 13.78 -13.09 -8.10
N LEU A 71 14.80 -13.22 -8.93
CA LEU A 71 15.06 -12.31 -10.06
C LEU A 71 14.21 -12.62 -11.30
N GLN A 72 13.66 -13.84 -11.42
CA GLN A 72 12.87 -14.25 -12.59
C GLN A 72 11.36 -14.04 -12.43
N LEU A 73 10.92 -13.53 -11.27
CA LEU A 73 9.50 -13.24 -11.06
C LEU A 73 9.05 -12.08 -11.94
N LYS A 74 7.81 -12.17 -12.43
CA LYS A 74 7.14 -11.06 -13.09
C LYS A 74 6.55 -10.11 -12.05
N LEU A 75 6.74 -8.82 -12.26
CA LEU A 75 6.27 -7.75 -11.40
C LEU A 75 5.03 -7.11 -11.99
N LYS A 76 3.94 -7.10 -11.22
CA LYS A 76 2.75 -6.33 -11.58
C LYS A 76 2.98 -4.86 -11.22
N VAL A 77 2.65 -3.96 -12.13
CA VAL A 77 2.67 -2.50 -11.92
C VAL A 77 1.26 -2.00 -12.16
N HIS A 78 0.69 -1.36 -11.14
CA HIS A 78 -0.61 -0.71 -11.22
C HIS A 78 -0.41 0.76 -11.49
N ILE A 79 -1.03 1.26 -12.56
CA ILE A 79 -0.91 2.65 -12.98
C ILE A 79 -2.33 3.22 -13.09
N ASP A 80 -2.57 4.37 -12.50
CA ASP A 80 -3.73 5.24 -12.74
C ASP A 80 -3.25 6.69 -12.60
N LEU A 81 -3.11 7.36 -13.74
CA LEU A 81 -2.69 8.75 -13.79
C LEU A 81 -3.55 9.50 -14.80
N THR A 82 -3.66 10.80 -14.64
CA THR A 82 -4.35 11.67 -15.61
C THR A 82 -3.42 12.78 -16.05
N VAL A 83 -3.28 12.97 -17.36
CA VAL A 83 -2.47 14.03 -17.97
C VAL A 83 -3.39 15.07 -18.60
N ALA A 84 -3.05 16.35 -18.49
CA ALA A 84 -3.78 17.50 -19.04
C ALA A 84 -3.62 17.65 -20.57
N MET A 85 -3.77 16.54 -21.29
CA MET A 85 -3.78 16.50 -22.75
C MET A 85 -4.85 15.52 -23.24
N PRO A 86 -5.48 15.77 -24.40
CA PRO A 86 -6.41 14.82 -25.02
C PRO A 86 -5.76 13.46 -25.30
N CYS A 87 -6.50 12.36 -25.13
CA CYS A 87 -5.95 11.02 -25.36
C CYS A 87 -5.48 10.83 -26.80
N LYS A 88 -6.07 11.51 -27.78
CA LYS A 88 -5.66 11.41 -29.19
C LYS A 88 -4.24 11.93 -29.47
N SER A 89 -3.74 12.84 -28.63
CA SER A 89 -2.46 13.53 -28.82
C SER A 89 -1.35 13.03 -27.88
N ILE A 90 -1.60 12.01 -27.07
CA ILE A 90 -0.58 11.42 -26.18
C ILE A 90 -0.50 9.91 -26.37
N GLY A 91 0.66 9.35 -26.02
CA GLY A 91 0.91 7.92 -26.02
C GLY A 91 1.76 7.55 -24.82
N ALA A 92 1.43 6.43 -24.19
CA ALA A 92 2.20 5.85 -23.10
C ALA A 92 2.96 4.62 -23.62
N ASP A 93 4.26 4.54 -23.34
CA ASP A 93 5.11 3.44 -23.78
C ASP A 93 6.04 2.97 -22.66
N ILE A 94 6.35 1.67 -22.70
CA ILE A 94 7.19 0.97 -21.72
C ILE A 94 8.28 0.23 -22.46
N LEU A 95 9.52 0.53 -22.10
CA LEU A 95 10.68 -0.19 -22.59
C LEU A 95 11.43 -0.80 -21.42
N ASP A 96 11.51 -2.13 -21.42
CA ASP A 96 12.39 -2.88 -20.53
C ASP A 96 13.76 -3.11 -21.22
N SER A 97 14.84 -3.15 -20.44
CA SER A 97 16.18 -3.62 -20.82
C SER A 97 16.21 -4.90 -21.67
N THR A 98 15.21 -5.78 -21.53
CA THR A 98 15.09 -7.01 -22.33
C THR A 98 14.66 -6.77 -23.78
N ASN A 99 14.31 -5.54 -24.17
CA ASN A 99 13.83 -5.17 -25.51
C ASN A 99 12.69 -6.06 -26.04
N GLN A 100 11.88 -6.64 -25.14
CA GLN A 100 10.72 -7.43 -25.52
C GLN A 100 9.56 -6.53 -25.98
N ASN A 101 8.72 -7.05 -26.87
CA ASN A 101 7.56 -6.31 -27.38
C ASN A 101 6.55 -6.03 -26.25
N VAL A 102 6.16 -4.76 -26.15
CA VAL A 102 5.28 -4.17 -25.13
C VAL A 102 3.95 -4.93 -24.95
N PHE A 103 3.41 -5.50 -26.02
CA PHE A 103 2.17 -6.28 -26.00
C PHE A 103 2.21 -7.53 -25.11
N SER A 104 3.41 -8.03 -24.75
CA SER A 104 3.52 -9.18 -23.84
C SER A 104 3.25 -8.82 -22.38
N PHE A 105 3.23 -7.54 -22.03
CA PHE A 105 3.14 -7.07 -20.65
C PHE A 105 1.73 -6.67 -20.22
N GLY A 106 0.82 -6.40 -21.17
CA GLY A 106 -0.54 -5.92 -20.92
C GLY A 106 -0.86 -4.69 -21.77
N ILE A 107 -2.09 -4.20 -21.67
CA ILE A 107 -2.56 -3.02 -22.40
C ILE A 107 -3.07 -2.02 -21.36
N LEU A 108 -2.57 -0.78 -21.41
CA LEU A 108 -3.12 0.34 -20.65
C LEU A 108 -4.36 0.88 -21.36
N GLN A 109 -5.40 1.19 -20.58
CA GLN A 109 -6.60 1.83 -21.08
C GLN A 109 -6.44 3.35 -21.00
N GLU A 110 -6.88 4.02 -22.07
CA GLU A 110 -6.86 5.47 -22.18
C GLU A 110 -8.30 5.96 -22.25
N GLU A 111 -8.71 6.76 -21.27
CA GLU A 111 -10.06 7.32 -21.16
C GLU A 111 -10.01 8.85 -21.30
N ASP A 112 -10.77 9.39 -22.27
CA ASP A 112 -10.94 10.83 -22.40
C ASP A 112 -11.67 11.38 -21.16
N THR A 113 -11.12 12.42 -20.54
CA THR A 113 -11.67 13.01 -19.31
C THR A 113 -11.38 14.51 -19.25
N TRP A 114 -11.71 15.16 -18.12
CA TRP A 114 -11.28 16.52 -17.88
C TRP A 114 -10.24 16.62 -16.76
N PHE A 115 -9.27 17.51 -16.97
CA PHE A 115 -8.21 17.75 -16.00
C PHE A 115 -8.77 18.41 -14.74
N GLU A 116 -9.73 19.31 -14.88
CA GLU A 116 -10.40 19.88 -13.73
C GLU A 116 -11.26 18.81 -13.03
N LEU A 117 -11.09 18.65 -11.71
CA LEU A 117 -11.87 17.71 -10.89
C LEU A 117 -13.20 18.34 -10.48
N CYS A 118 -14.27 17.53 -10.40
CA CYS A 118 -15.52 18.02 -9.79
C CYS A 118 -15.32 18.21 -8.27
N PRO A 119 -16.16 19.02 -7.58
CA PRO A 119 -15.95 19.34 -6.16
C PRO A 119 -15.81 18.11 -5.25
N SER A 120 -16.62 17.07 -5.47
CA SER A 120 -16.52 15.81 -4.73
C SER A 120 -15.21 15.05 -4.98
N GLN A 121 -14.75 15.03 -6.24
CA GLN A 121 -13.47 14.42 -6.61
C GLN A 121 -12.29 15.22 -6.04
N ARG A 122 -12.36 16.55 -6.05
CA ARG A 122 -11.31 17.42 -5.50
C ARG A 122 -11.13 17.19 -4.01
N VAL A 123 -12.21 17.20 -3.23
CA VAL A 123 -12.16 16.92 -1.78
C VAL A 123 -11.57 15.53 -1.50
N HIS A 124 -11.94 14.52 -2.29
CA HIS A 124 -11.37 13.17 -2.16
C HIS A 124 -9.86 13.15 -2.46
N PHE A 125 -9.44 13.81 -3.54
CA PHE A 125 -8.05 13.88 -3.94
C PHE A 125 -7.20 14.66 -2.92
N ASP A 126 -7.71 15.79 -2.42
CA ASP A 126 -7.06 16.59 -1.37
C ASP A 126 -6.89 15.78 -0.09
N TYR A 127 -7.88 14.97 0.27
CA TYR A 127 -7.78 14.07 1.41
C TYR A 127 -6.67 13.03 1.21
N MET A 128 -6.60 12.41 0.03
CA MET A 128 -5.57 11.44 -0.31
C MET A 128 -4.17 12.07 -0.29
N GLN A 129 -4.00 13.25 -0.89
CA GLN A 129 -2.75 14.01 -0.91
C GLN A 129 -2.31 14.42 0.50
N HIS A 130 -3.23 14.92 1.32
CA HIS A 130 -2.95 15.30 2.70
C HIS A 130 -2.54 14.09 3.53
N HIS A 131 -3.29 12.98 3.43
CA HIS A 131 -2.99 11.77 4.19
C HIS A 131 -1.63 11.17 3.80
N ASN A 132 -1.34 11.08 2.50
CA ASN A 132 -0.06 10.56 2.03
C ASN A 132 1.11 11.46 2.46
N SER A 133 1.00 12.78 2.30
CA SER A 133 2.05 13.71 2.74
C SER A 133 2.27 13.69 4.26
N TYR A 134 1.20 13.59 5.05
CA TYR A 134 1.27 13.47 6.51
C TYR A 134 2.01 12.19 6.94
N LEU A 135 1.63 11.03 6.38
CA LEU A 135 2.27 9.76 6.70
C LEU A 135 3.75 9.71 6.26
N ARG A 136 4.10 10.37 5.15
CA ARG A 136 5.48 10.42 4.65
C ARG A 136 6.39 11.32 5.48
N ASN A 137 5.90 12.47 5.96
CA ASN A 137 6.76 13.50 6.54
C ASN A 137 6.83 13.47 8.07
N GLU A 138 5.73 13.14 8.76
CA GLU A 138 5.66 13.29 10.22
C GLU A 138 5.90 11.99 10.99
N TYR A 139 5.58 10.83 10.41
CA TYR A 139 5.48 9.58 11.16
C TYR A 139 6.07 8.36 10.46
N HIS A 140 7.40 8.31 10.38
CA HIS A 140 8.10 7.09 9.93
C HIS A 140 7.91 5.89 10.88
N SER A 141 7.49 6.11 12.14
CA SER A 141 7.24 5.05 13.13
C SER A 141 5.83 4.44 13.07
N ILE A 142 4.90 5.04 12.31
CA ILE A 142 3.51 4.54 12.21
C ILE A 142 3.40 3.28 11.33
N ALA A 143 4.47 2.90 10.62
CA ALA A 143 4.54 1.65 9.88
C ALA A 143 4.10 0.44 10.73
N GLU A 144 4.45 0.43 12.02
CA GLU A 144 4.02 -0.64 12.93
C GLU A 144 2.51 -0.73 13.12
N ILE A 145 1.85 0.41 13.28
CA ILE A 145 0.39 0.48 13.43
C ILE A 145 -0.29 0.14 12.11
N LEU A 146 0.27 0.58 10.99
CA LEU A 146 -0.28 0.35 9.65
C LEU A 146 -0.26 -1.13 9.25
N TYR A 147 0.83 -1.86 9.52
CA TYR A 147 0.89 -3.30 9.25
C TYR A 147 0.02 -4.12 10.23
N LYS A 148 -0.19 -3.63 11.46
CA LYS A 148 -1.04 -4.27 12.50
C LYS A 148 -2.54 -4.07 12.26
N SER A 149 -2.95 -2.92 11.71
CA SER A 149 -4.37 -2.59 11.55
C SER A 149 -5.07 -3.37 10.43
N ASP A 150 -4.30 -3.99 9.52
CA ASP A 150 -4.78 -4.73 8.34
C ASP A 150 -5.78 -3.95 7.46
N HIS A 151 -5.84 -2.62 7.63
CA HIS A 151 -6.65 -1.74 6.81
C HIS A 151 -5.89 -1.41 5.53
N ALA A 152 -6.28 -2.08 4.45
CA ALA A 152 -5.91 -1.67 3.11
C ALA A 152 -6.83 -0.52 2.68
N VAL A 153 -6.33 0.71 2.70
CA VAL A 153 -7.10 1.82 2.15
C VAL A 153 -6.90 1.86 0.64
N VAL A 154 -7.84 1.24 -0.08
CA VAL A 154 -7.89 1.36 -1.54
C VAL A 154 -8.72 2.61 -1.85
N TYR A 155 -8.02 3.71 -2.14
CA TYR A 155 -8.66 4.92 -2.63
C TYR A 155 -9.00 4.73 -4.11
N SER A 156 -10.28 4.45 -4.41
CA SER A 156 -10.80 4.59 -5.76
C SER A 156 -11.41 5.97 -5.92
N MET A 157 -11.00 6.71 -6.94
CA MET A 157 -11.59 8.01 -7.25
C MET A 157 -13.11 7.86 -7.46
N PRO A 158 -13.95 8.69 -6.80
CA PRO A 158 -15.38 8.61 -6.98
C PRO A 158 -15.79 9.00 -8.40
N GLU A 159 -16.90 8.43 -8.86
CA GLU A 159 -17.46 8.76 -10.17
C GLU A 159 -17.84 10.24 -10.24
N ARG A 160 -17.65 10.83 -11.42
CA ARG A 160 -17.93 12.23 -11.66
C ARG A 160 -19.43 12.45 -11.74
N VAL A 161 -19.93 13.38 -10.92
CA VAL A 161 -21.37 13.75 -10.89
C VAL A 161 -21.68 14.90 -11.85
N ILE A 162 -20.77 15.87 -11.98
CA ILE A 162 -20.97 17.08 -12.78
C ILE A 162 -20.14 16.97 -14.06
N ILE A 163 -20.80 17.02 -15.21
CA ILE A 163 -20.18 16.92 -16.53
C ILE A 163 -19.99 18.33 -17.11
N PRO A 164 -18.75 18.78 -17.37
CA PRO A 164 -18.50 20.07 -17.99
C PRO A 164 -19.01 20.15 -19.43
N GLU A 165 -19.58 21.28 -19.84
CA GLU A 165 -19.95 21.58 -21.23
C GLU A 165 -18.74 22.03 -22.08
N LYS A 166 -17.58 21.40 -21.88
CA LYS A 166 -16.36 21.62 -22.67
C LYS A 166 -15.85 20.29 -23.22
N PRO A 167 -15.14 20.27 -24.35
CA PRO A 167 -14.48 19.04 -24.80
C PRO A 167 -13.51 18.51 -23.73
N HIS A 168 -13.27 17.20 -23.74
CA HIS A 168 -12.26 16.56 -22.90
C HIS A 168 -10.88 17.21 -23.14
N ASP A 169 -10.27 17.69 -22.06
CA ASP A 169 -8.96 18.36 -22.05
C ASP A 169 -7.88 17.49 -21.37
N ALA A 170 -8.20 16.26 -21.00
CA ALA A 170 -7.30 15.35 -20.33
C ALA A 170 -7.49 13.89 -20.76
N CYS A 171 -6.49 13.08 -20.43
CA CYS A 171 -6.48 11.66 -20.68
C CYS A 171 -6.10 10.91 -19.42
N ARG A 172 -6.96 9.99 -18.99
CA ARG A 172 -6.68 9.07 -17.90
C ARG A 172 -6.08 7.79 -18.46
N ILE A 173 -4.86 7.49 -18.04
CA ILE A 173 -4.13 6.28 -18.41
C ILE A 173 -4.15 5.37 -17.19
N HIS A 174 -4.84 4.23 -17.30
CA HIS A 174 -4.97 3.30 -16.19
C HIS A 174 -4.89 1.84 -16.62
N GLY A 175 -4.48 0.97 -15.70
CA GLY A 175 -4.42 -0.46 -15.93
C GLY A 175 -3.36 -1.17 -15.08
N VAL A 176 -3.13 -2.43 -15.42
CA VAL A 176 -2.15 -3.29 -14.75
C VAL A 176 -1.24 -3.91 -15.79
N LEU A 177 0.06 -3.77 -15.57
CA LEU A 177 1.10 -4.27 -16.45
C LEU A 177 1.92 -5.31 -15.72
N THR A 178 2.23 -6.43 -16.38
CA THR A 178 3.02 -7.52 -15.82
C THR A 178 4.39 -7.53 -16.50
N LEU A 179 5.35 -6.83 -15.89
CA LEU A 179 6.69 -6.62 -16.42
C LEU A 179 7.68 -7.67 -15.89
N ASN A 180 8.83 -7.79 -16.54
CA ASN A 180 9.95 -8.52 -15.95
C ASN A 180 10.58 -7.66 -14.85
N LYS A 181 11.14 -8.28 -13.80
CA LYS A 181 11.80 -7.60 -12.69
C LYS A 181 13.22 -7.15 -13.05
N VAL A 182 13.29 -6.14 -13.91
CA VAL A 182 14.52 -5.60 -14.50
C VAL A 182 14.34 -4.10 -14.72
N ALA A 183 15.44 -3.41 -15.00
CA ALA A 183 15.40 -1.97 -15.24
C ALA A 183 14.61 -1.67 -16.52
N GLY A 184 13.68 -0.71 -16.42
CA GLY A 184 12.86 -0.26 -17.54
C GLY A 184 12.46 1.20 -17.38
N ASN A 185 11.99 1.78 -18.48
CA ASN A 185 11.53 3.15 -18.57
C ASN A 185 10.07 3.18 -19.04
N PHE A 186 9.23 3.85 -18.26
CA PHE A 186 7.88 4.22 -18.65
C PHE A 186 7.86 5.70 -19.02
N HIS A 187 7.43 6.03 -20.23
CA HIS A 187 7.37 7.40 -20.68
C HIS A 187 6.02 7.70 -21.33
N ILE A 188 5.54 8.93 -21.11
CA ILE A 188 4.36 9.47 -21.75
C ILE A 188 4.83 10.63 -22.61
N THR A 189 4.55 10.56 -23.91
CA THR A 189 5.01 11.54 -24.89
C THR A 189 3.87 12.00 -25.78
N VAL A 190 4.10 13.10 -26.50
CA VAL A 190 3.18 13.59 -27.52
C VAL A 190 3.09 12.57 -28.65
N GLY A 191 1.89 12.40 -29.21
CA GLY A 191 1.63 11.49 -30.32
C GLY A 191 1.35 10.07 -29.88
N LYS A 192 0.71 9.31 -30.77
CA LYS A 192 0.50 7.86 -30.55
C LYS A 192 1.77 7.11 -30.88
N THR A 193 2.12 6.16 -30.03
CA THR A 193 3.11 5.13 -30.34
C THR A 193 2.46 4.12 -31.27
N ILE A 194 3.01 3.97 -32.49
CA ILE A 194 2.65 2.84 -33.35
C ILE A 194 3.74 1.79 -33.20
N HIS A 195 3.36 0.66 -32.63
CA HIS A 195 4.23 -0.50 -32.46
C HIS A 195 4.18 -1.36 -33.73
N PHE A 196 5.36 -1.66 -34.29
CA PHE A 196 5.55 -2.63 -35.37
C PHE A 196 6.34 -3.83 -34.83
N SER A 197 6.41 -4.93 -35.58
CA SER A 197 7.06 -6.19 -35.12
C SER A 197 8.55 -6.06 -34.75
N ARG A 198 9.20 -4.93 -35.07
CA ARG A 198 10.63 -4.66 -34.86
C ARG A 198 10.95 -3.28 -34.26
N GLY A 199 9.98 -2.60 -33.63
CA GLY A 199 10.22 -1.31 -32.98
C GLY A 199 8.96 -0.48 -32.79
N HIS A 200 9.10 0.74 -32.25
CA HIS A 200 8.02 1.72 -32.14
C HIS A 200 8.40 3.01 -32.88
N ILE A 201 7.43 3.62 -33.55
CA ILE A 201 7.57 4.96 -34.15
C ILE A 201 6.66 5.91 -33.37
N HIS A 202 7.25 7.00 -32.91
CA HIS A 202 6.53 8.12 -32.31
C HIS A 202 6.11 9.09 -33.42
N LEU A 203 4.81 9.34 -33.62
CA LEU A 203 4.32 10.31 -34.61
C LEU A 203 4.36 11.76 -34.10
N ASN A 204 5.51 12.16 -33.52
CA ASN A 204 5.70 13.50 -32.96
C ASN A 204 5.52 14.60 -34.01
N SER A 205 5.87 14.31 -35.27
CA SER A 205 5.82 15.28 -36.37
C SER A 205 4.40 15.72 -36.78
N ILE A 206 3.34 14.99 -36.41
CA ILE A 206 1.94 15.37 -36.71
C ILE A 206 1.40 16.38 -35.69
N PHE A 207 1.97 16.39 -34.48
CA PHE A 207 1.51 17.17 -33.33
C PHE A 207 2.50 18.25 -32.91
N ALA A 208 3.45 18.61 -33.77
CA ALA A 208 4.50 19.59 -33.49
C ALA A 208 3.98 21.01 -33.16
N ASN A 209 2.76 21.35 -33.60
CA ASN A 209 2.13 22.67 -33.37
C ASN A 209 1.02 22.64 -32.28
N THR A 210 0.81 21.53 -31.60
CA THR A 210 -0.19 21.45 -30.51
C THR A 210 0.41 22.00 -29.22
N GLN A 211 -0.34 22.84 -28.50
CA GLN A 211 0.05 23.28 -27.17
C GLN A 211 0.15 22.05 -26.25
N THR A 212 1.36 21.79 -25.75
CA THR A 212 1.64 20.64 -24.87
C THR A 212 1.49 21.04 -23.43
N ASN A 213 0.63 20.36 -22.67
CA ASN A 213 0.50 20.56 -21.24
C ASN A 213 0.62 19.20 -20.52
N PHE A 214 1.82 18.89 -20.06
CA PHE A 214 2.10 17.65 -19.32
C PHE A 214 1.76 17.74 -17.83
N SER A 215 0.95 18.73 -17.41
CA SER A 215 0.42 18.76 -16.05
C SER A 215 -0.32 17.46 -15.79
N HIS A 216 -0.07 16.83 -14.65
CA HIS A 216 -0.61 15.50 -14.40
C HIS A 216 -0.87 15.28 -12.92
N ARG A 217 -1.79 14.36 -12.66
CA ARG A 217 -2.09 13.82 -11.34
C ARG A 217 -1.89 12.32 -11.34
N ILE A 218 -1.36 11.79 -10.25
CA ILE A 218 -1.15 10.37 -10.06
C ILE A 218 -2.15 9.90 -9.01
N ASN A 219 -3.16 9.15 -9.46
CA ASN A 219 -4.15 8.57 -8.55
C ASN A 219 -3.59 7.31 -7.90
N ARG A 220 -2.89 6.50 -8.68
CA ARG A 220 -2.36 5.22 -8.26
C ARG A 220 -1.06 4.88 -8.99
N PHE A 221 -0.05 4.49 -8.23
CA PHE A 221 1.19 3.96 -8.79
C PHE A 221 1.81 2.98 -7.81
N SER A 222 1.65 1.68 -8.06
CA SER A 222 2.09 0.65 -7.13
C SER A 222 2.63 -0.61 -7.78
N PHE A 223 3.39 -1.39 -7.02
CA PHE A 223 4.07 -2.59 -7.47
C PHE A 223 3.59 -3.83 -6.68
N GLY A 224 3.39 -4.94 -7.37
CA GLY A 224 2.87 -6.19 -6.83
C GLY A 224 1.39 -6.15 -6.49
N ASP A 225 0.95 -7.16 -5.74
CA ASP A 225 -0.44 -7.25 -5.29
C ASP A 225 -0.69 -6.34 -4.09
N HIS A 226 -1.94 -5.87 -3.96
CA HIS A 226 -2.36 -5.02 -2.85
C HIS A 226 -2.12 -5.67 -1.50
N THR A 227 -1.45 -4.94 -0.62
CA THR A 227 -1.24 -5.34 0.77
C THR A 227 -1.47 -4.17 1.71
N ALA A 228 -2.14 -4.43 2.83
CA ALA A 228 -2.40 -3.42 3.85
C ALA A 228 -1.10 -2.88 4.46
N GLY A 229 -1.11 -1.60 4.80
CA GLY A 229 -0.04 -0.94 5.53
C GLY A 229 1.14 -0.43 4.70
N ILE A 230 1.06 -0.47 3.37
CA ILE A 230 2.06 0.14 2.48
C ILE A 230 1.55 1.49 2.01
N ILE A 231 2.42 2.50 2.07
CA ILE A 231 2.18 3.83 1.56
C ILE A 231 2.98 3.98 0.27
N HIS A 232 2.30 4.34 -0.82
CA HIS A 232 2.95 4.54 -2.11
C HIS A 232 3.27 6.03 -2.30
N PRO A 233 4.56 6.41 -2.42
CA PRO A 233 4.97 7.82 -2.47
C PRO A 233 4.25 8.70 -3.51
N LEU A 234 3.95 8.16 -4.69
CA LEU A 234 3.41 8.97 -5.81
C LEU A 234 1.89 9.12 -5.78
N GLU A 235 1.17 8.41 -4.92
CA GLU A 235 -0.29 8.48 -4.90
C GLU A 235 -0.77 9.82 -4.32
N GLY A 236 -1.62 10.54 -5.05
CA GLY A 236 -2.07 11.88 -4.67
C GLY A 236 -1.06 12.98 -5.01
N ASP A 237 -0.02 12.69 -5.78
CA ASP A 237 0.87 13.70 -6.33
C ASP A 237 0.20 14.40 -7.52
N GLU A 238 0.26 15.74 -7.55
CA GLU A 238 -0.29 16.59 -8.61
C GLU A 238 0.77 17.61 -9.00
N LYS A 239 1.17 17.60 -10.27
CA LYS A 239 2.13 18.55 -10.85
C LYS A 239 1.43 19.40 -11.88
N LEU A 240 1.50 20.70 -11.65
CA LEU A 240 1.01 21.72 -12.58
C LEU A 240 2.22 22.41 -13.17
N PHE A 241 2.21 22.56 -14.49
CA PHE A 241 3.26 23.25 -15.23
C PHE A 241 2.66 24.44 -15.96
N ASP A 242 3.25 25.60 -15.74
CA ASP A 242 2.94 26.80 -16.51
C ASP A 242 3.52 26.69 -17.92
N ASN A 243 2.84 27.28 -18.90
CA ASN A 243 3.12 27.18 -20.34
C ASN A 243 4.62 27.05 -20.69
N GLY A 244 5.03 25.85 -21.11
CA GLY A 244 6.41 25.55 -21.50
C GLY A 244 6.55 24.08 -21.89
N GLN A 245 7.55 23.75 -22.70
CA GLN A 245 7.91 22.36 -22.94
C GLN A 245 8.72 21.87 -21.73
N VAL A 246 8.11 21.02 -20.92
CA VAL A 246 8.72 20.48 -19.71
C VAL A 246 8.87 18.97 -19.80
N MET A 247 9.96 18.46 -19.25
CA MET A 247 10.18 17.05 -19.01
C MET A 247 10.22 16.82 -17.50
N MET A 248 9.22 16.09 -16.99
CA MET A 248 9.25 15.58 -15.62
C MET A 248 9.74 14.13 -15.62
N GLN A 249 10.76 13.85 -14.82
CA GLN A 249 11.34 12.52 -14.67
C GLN A 249 11.18 12.04 -13.23
N TYR A 250 10.65 10.84 -13.08
CA TYR A 250 10.54 10.14 -11.81
C TYR A 250 11.53 8.97 -11.79
N PHE A 251 12.55 9.05 -10.94
CA PHE A 251 13.48 7.96 -10.68
C PHE A 251 12.93 7.12 -9.55
N ILE A 252 12.54 5.89 -9.86
CA ILE A 252 11.85 4.99 -8.94
C ILE A 252 12.75 3.79 -8.64
N GLU A 253 13.05 3.56 -7.36
CA GLU A 253 13.81 2.39 -6.90
C GLU A 253 12.88 1.47 -6.12
N VAL A 254 12.63 0.28 -6.66
CA VAL A 254 11.69 -0.69 -6.08
C VAL A 254 12.44 -1.71 -5.24
N VAL A 255 11.99 -1.93 -4.01
CA VAL A 255 12.52 -2.90 -3.05
C VAL A 255 11.46 -3.97 -2.75
N PRO A 256 11.70 -5.24 -3.12
CA PRO A 256 10.83 -6.33 -2.70
C PRO A 256 10.91 -6.48 -1.19
N THR A 257 9.75 -6.54 -0.55
CA THR A 257 9.60 -6.70 0.91
C THR A 257 8.81 -7.97 1.18
N ASP A 258 9.36 -8.82 2.04
CA ASP A 258 8.66 -10.00 2.51
C ASP A 258 8.03 -9.69 3.89
N VAL A 259 6.70 -9.78 3.96
CA VAL A 259 5.93 -9.56 5.20
C VAL A 259 5.47 -10.91 5.74
N GLN A 260 6.13 -11.36 6.82
CA GLN A 260 5.77 -12.56 7.55
C GLN A 260 5.00 -12.18 8.82
N LYS A 261 3.70 -12.47 8.85
CA LYS A 261 2.85 -12.41 10.04
C LYS A 261 2.67 -13.83 10.60
N PHE A 262 2.16 -13.95 11.83
CA PHE A 262 1.98 -15.26 12.50
C PHE A 262 1.19 -16.29 11.67
N TYR A 263 0.20 -15.87 10.90
CA TYR A 263 -0.66 -16.74 10.08
C TYR A 263 -0.60 -16.46 8.57
N SER A 264 0.14 -15.45 8.12
CA SER A 264 0.13 -15.03 6.72
C SER A 264 1.53 -14.63 6.24
N HIS A 265 1.85 -15.04 5.03
CA HIS A 265 3.07 -14.67 4.34
C HIS A 265 2.70 -13.93 3.06
N SER A 266 3.15 -12.68 2.91
CA SER A 266 2.82 -11.84 1.77
C SER A 266 4.08 -11.20 1.20
N LYS A 267 4.28 -11.34 -0.11
CA LYS A 267 5.33 -10.62 -0.85
C LYS A 267 4.78 -9.29 -1.34
N THR A 268 5.46 -8.21 -0.99
CA THR A 268 5.06 -6.85 -1.33
C THR A 268 6.23 -6.08 -1.92
N TYR A 269 5.96 -4.89 -2.41
CA TYR A 269 6.98 -4.02 -3.00
C TYR A 269 6.79 -2.62 -2.46
N GLN A 270 7.88 -2.06 -1.96
CA GLN A 270 7.97 -0.67 -1.58
C GLN A 270 8.89 0.03 -2.57
N TYR A 271 8.75 1.33 -2.71
CA TYR A 271 9.65 2.07 -3.58
C TYR A 271 9.94 3.46 -3.02
N THR A 272 11.10 3.98 -3.39
CA THR A 272 11.46 5.37 -3.19
C THR A 272 11.36 6.10 -4.53
N VAL A 273 11.17 7.41 -4.47
CA VAL A 273 11.07 8.24 -5.67
C VAL A 273 11.91 9.50 -5.52
N ARG A 274 12.62 9.84 -6.60
CA ARG A 274 13.29 11.12 -6.79
C ARG A 274 12.78 11.79 -8.05
N GLU A 275 12.47 13.07 -7.95
CA GLU A 275 11.89 13.86 -9.03
C GLU A 275 12.96 14.74 -9.66
N ASN A 276 12.88 14.94 -10.98
CA ASN A 276 13.70 15.88 -11.72
C ASN A 276 12.86 16.59 -12.78
N LEU A 277 12.79 17.91 -12.69
CA LEU A 277 12.10 18.76 -13.67
C LEU A 277 13.15 19.42 -14.57
N GLN A 278 13.01 19.21 -15.88
CA GLN A 278 13.84 19.83 -16.90
C GLN A 278 12.98 20.67 -17.85
N LEU A 279 13.40 21.90 -18.13
CA LEU A 279 12.82 22.74 -19.17
C LEU A 279 13.46 22.35 -20.51
N ILE A 280 12.65 22.02 -21.50
CA ILE A 280 13.10 21.72 -22.86
C ILE A 280 13.02 23.04 -23.65
N GLY A 281 14.17 23.64 -24.00
CA GLY A 281 14.20 24.82 -24.87
C GLY A 281 15.04 26.01 -24.38
N GLU A 282 15.87 25.86 -23.35
CA GLU A 282 17.00 26.76 -23.06
C GLU A 282 18.34 26.07 -23.34
#